data_AF-A0A3B0UYZ0-F1
#
_entry.id   AF-A0A3B0UYZ0-F1
#
_cell.length_a   1.000
_cell.length_b   1.000
_cell.length_c   1.000
_cell.angle_alpha   90.00
_cell.angle_beta   90.00
_cell.angle_gamma   90.00
#
_symmetry.space_group_name_H-M   'P 1'
#
loop_
_entity.id
_entity.type
_entity.pdbx_description
1 polymer ?
#
loop_
_entity_poly.entity_id
_entity_poly.type
_entity_poly.pdbx_seq_one_letter_code
_entity_poly.pdbx_strand_id
1 'polypeptide(L)'
;MSFAAQVLVGVVAFLHIEFLILEMFLWDKPFGRKIFGLKQDFATQSKTLAANQGLYNGFLAAGLIWSLFPFGAPGMEIPIATFFLGCVIIAGLYGAMTVSRMILFVQAVPAIIALGVLWML
;
A
#
# COMPACT_ATOMS: atom_id res chain seq x y z
N MET A 1 -10.91 -7.57 -16.17
CA MET A 1 -9.86 -6.58 -15.90
C MET A 1 -8.87 -6.57 -17.05
N SER A 2 -8.62 -5.42 -17.68
CA SER A 2 -7.64 -5.27 -18.77
C SER A 2 -6.21 -5.51 -18.28
N PHE A 3 -5.29 -5.94 -19.16
CA PHE A 3 -3.88 -6.16 -18.80
C PHE A 3 -3.22 -4.93 -18.17
N ALA A 4 -3.52 -3.73 -18.69
CA ALA A 4 -3.01 -2.48 -18.13
C ALA A 4 -3.46 -2.28 -16.68
N ALA A 5 -4.73 -2.55 -16.36
CA ALA A 5 -5.24 -2.49 -15.00
C ALA A 5 -4.58 -3.54 -14.09
N GLN A 6 -4.35 -4.76 -14.59
CA GLN A 6 -3.62 -5.81 -13.84
C GLN A 6 -2.22 -5.35 -13.44
N VAL A 7 -1.48 -4.76 -14.38
CA VAL A 7 -0.12 -4.25 -14.13
C VAL A 7 -0.16 -3.14 -13.07
N LEU A 8 -1.08 -2.18 -13.18
CA LEU A 8 -1.18 -1.09 -12.22
C LEU A 8 -1.59 -1.57 -10.82
N VAL A 9 -2.55 -2.49 -10.71
CA VAL A 9 -2.90 -3.13 -9.43
C VAL A 9 -1.69 -3.87 -8.84
N GLY A 10 -0.94 -4.59 -9.67
CA GLY A 10 0.30 -5.27 -9.27
C GLY A 10 1.36 -4.30 -8.74
N VAL A 11 1.52 -3.14 -9.37
CA VAL A 11 2.43 -2.08 -8.89
C VAL A 11 2.00 -1.56 -7.53
N VAL A 12 0.70 -1.28 -7.32
CA VAL A 12 0.20 -0.82 -6.02
C VAL A 12 0.39 -1.90 -4.94
N ALA A 13 0.13 -3.17 -5.26
CA ALA A 13 0.38 -4.29 -4.35
C ALA A 13 1.86 -4.38 -3.97
N PHE A 14 2.76 -4.22 -4.95
CA PHE A 14 4.20 -4.23 -4.74
C PHE A 14 4.66 -3.10 -3.81
N LEU A 15 4.17 -1.87 -4.03
CA LEU A 15 4.47 -0.73 -3.14
C LEU A 15 4.07 -1.02 -1.68
N HIS A 16 2.91 -1.64 -1.45
CA HIS A 16 2.49 -2.01 -0.10
C HIS A 16 3.33 -3.13 0.52
N ILE A 17 3.89 -4.03 -0.28
CA ILE A 17 4.89 -5.00 0.20
C ILE A 17 6.17 -4.27 0.62
N GLU A 18 6.63 -3.28 -0.16
CA GLU A 18 7.78 -2.47 0.20
C GLU A 18 7.55 -1.71 1.52
N PHE A 19 6.37 -1.10 1.69
CA PHE A 19 5.99 -0.42 2.93
C PHE A 19 5.95 -1.38 4.12
N LEU A 20 5.35 -2.57 3.95
CA LEU A 20 5.39 -3.63 4.95
C LEU A 20 6.82 -3.94 5.37
N ILE A 21 7.72 -4.15 4.41
CA ILE A 21 9.12 -4.51 4.70
C ILE A 21 9.82 -3.39 5.46
N LEU A 22 9.63 -2.16 5.00
CA LEU A 22 10.19 -0.96 5.62
C LEU A 22 9.71 -0.79 7.07
N GLU A 23 8.41 -0.95 7.31
CA GLU A 23 7.78 -0.70 8.61
C GLU A 23 7.95 -1.85 9.61
N MET A 24 7.93 -3.11 9.16
CA MET A 24 8.07 -4.28 10.04
C MET A 24 9.53 -4.64 10.34
N PHE A 25 10.40 -4.59 9.34
CA PHE A 25 11.74 -5.17 9.45
C PHE A 25 12.85 -4.12 9.47
N LEU A 26 12.67 -2.99 8.78
CA LEU A 26 13.73 -2.00 8.56
C LEU A 26 13.55 -0.70 9.34
N TRP A 27 12.43 -0.52 10.05
CA TRP A 27 12.03 0.74 10.70
C TRP A 27 13.12 1.36 11.59
N ASP A 28 13.69 0.56 12.50
CA ASP A 28 14.74 1.00 13.43
C ASP A 28 16.16 0.85 12.89
N LYS A 29 16.31 0.36 11.65
CA LYS A 29 17.59 0.16 10.97
C LYS A 29 18.06 1.45 10.29
N PRO A 30 19.37 1.61 9.99
CA PRO A 30 19.88 2.80 9.34
C PRO A 30 19.16 3.17 8.04
N PHE A 31 18.76 2.16 7.25
CA PHE A 31 18.02 2.35 6.01
C PHE A 31 16.61 2.91 6.25
N GLY A 32 15.78 2.26 7.08
CA GLY A 32 14.43 2.74 7.36
C GLY A 32 14.44 4.12 8.03
N ARG A 33 15.34 4.36 8.99
CA ARG A 33 15.51 5.69 9.60
C ARG A 33 15.86 6.77 8.59
N LYS A 34 16.67 6.46 7.56
CA LYS A 34 17.00 7.40 6.49
C LYS A 34 15.78 7.70 5.61
N ILE A 35 14.98 6.69 5.26
CA ILE A 35 13.77 6.85 4.45
C ILE A 35 12.72 7.70 5.18
N PHE A 36 12.47 7.41 6.45
CA PHE A 36 11.44 8.08 7.27
C PHE A 36 11.95 9.32 8.03
N GLY A 37 13.25 9.65 7.95
CA GLY A 37 13.83 10.80 8.65
C GLY A 37 13.83 10.69 10.18
N LEU A 38 13.97 9.48 10.73
CA LEU A 38 13.79 9.19 12.16
C LEU A 38 15.11 9.28 12.95
N LYS A 39 15.03 9.84 14.16
CA LYS A 39 16.08 9.67 15.19
C LYS A 39 16.04 8.24 15.73
N GLN A 40 17.20 7.71 16.15
CA GLN A 40 17.32 6.33 16.64
C GLN A 40 16.38 6.03 17.82
N ASP A 41 16.33 6.93 18.81
CA ASP A 41 15.52 6.72 20.02
C ASP A 41 14.04 6.63 19.70
N PHE A 42 13.53 7.55 18.86
CA PHE A 42 12.14 7.53 18.41
C PHE A 42 11.82 6.28 17.60
N ALA A 43 12.68 5.89 16.66
CA ALA A 43 12.48 4.69 15.85
C ALA A 43 12.45 3.41 16.71
N THR A 44 13.30 3.36 17.74
CA THR A 44 13.35 2.23 18.67
C THR A 44 12.08 2.15 19.51
N GLN A 45 11.61 3.29 20.05
CA GLN A 45 10.40 3.35 20.88
C GLN A 45 9.11 3.08 20.09
N SER A 46 9.06 3.49 18.82
CA SER A 46 7.87 3.35 17.95
C SER A 46 7.84 2.05 17.13
N LYS A 47 8.87 1.20 17.23
CA LYS A 47 9.05 0.03 16.36
C LYS A 47 7.85 -0.92 16.31
N THR A 48 7.25 -1.22 17.47
CA THR A 48 6.10 -2.14 17.54
C THR A 48 4.85 -1.53 16.89
N LEU A 49 4.65 -0.22 17.03
CA LEU A 49 3.57 0.49 16.37
C LEU A 49 3.76 0.48 14.84
N ALA A 50 4.98 0.77 14.36
CA ALA A 50 5.32 0.70 12.95
C ALA A 50 5.14 -0.71 12.38
N ALA A 51 5.55 -1.74 13.11
CA ALA A 51 5.35 -3.13 12.67
C ALA A 51 3.86 -3.48 12.49
N ASN A 52 2.98 -2.94 13.31
CA ASN A 52 1.54 -3.12 13.15
C ASN A 52 0.98 -2.35 11.93
N GLN A 53 1.51 -1.15 11.64
CA GLN A 53 1.20 -0.42 10.40
C GLN A 53 1.64 -1.22 9.16
N GLY A 54 2.83 -1.81 9.22
CA GLY A 54 3.37 -2.65 8.15
C GLY A 54 2.53 -3.90 7.90
N LEU A 55 1.98 -4.52 8.95
CA LEU A 55 1.06 -5.65 8.81
C LEU A 55 -0.22 -5.26 8.07
N TYR A 56 -0.79 -4.08 8.35
CA TYR A 56 -1.95 -3.56 7.62
C TYR A 56 -1.64 -3.32 6.14
N ASN A 57 -0.46 -2.79 5.82
CA ASN A 57 0.02 -2.71 4.44
C ASN A 57 0.09 -4.10 3.79
N GLY A 58 0.49 -5.14 4.53
CA GLY A 58 0.43 -6.52 4.08
C GLY A 58 -0.96 -7.02 3.71
N PHE A 59 -1.99 -6.66 4.51
CA PHE A 59 -3.37 -7.02 4.18
C PHE A 59 -3.87 -6.31 2.91
N LEU A 60 -3.48 -5.05 2.71
CA LEU A 60 -3.79 -4.33 1.47
C LEU A 60 -3.15 -5.00 0.26
N ALA A 61 -1.86 -5.33 0.35
CA ALA A 61 -1.15 -6.04 -0.71
C ALA A 61 -1.78 -7.42 -1.01
N ALA A 62 -2.11 -8.20 0.04
CA ALA A 62 -2.74 -9.51 -0.12
C ALA A 62 -4.11 -9.41 -0.81
N GLY A 63 -4.92 -8.42 -0.45
CA GLY A 63 -6.20 -8.16 -1.10
C GLY A 63 -6.08 -7.76 -2.57
N LEU A 64 -5.11 -6.91 -2.90
CA LEU A 64 -4.82 -6.54 -4.29
C LEU A 64 -4.31 -7.75 -5.10
N ILE A 65 -3.44 -8.59 -4.53
CA ILE A 65 -3.00 -9.84 -5.19
C ILE A 65 -4.17 -10.80 -5.38
N TRP A 66 -5.07 -10.91 -4.39
CA TRP A 66 -6.28 -11.71 -4.52
C TRP A 66 -7.19 -11.20 -5.63
N SER A 67 -7.26 -9.89 -5.85
CA SER A 67 -8.00 -9.34 -7.01
C SER A 67 -7.39 -9.72 -8.37
N LEU A 68 -6.07 -9.94 -8.45
CA LEU A 68 -5.39 -10.40 -9.65
C LEU A 68 -5.64 -11.90 -9.91
N PHE A 69 -5.81 -12.66 -8.84
CA PHE A 69 -6.02 -14.11 -8.86
C PHE A 69 -7.16 -14.48 -7.89
N PRO A 70 -8.44 -14.32 -8.27
CA PRO A 70 -9.57 -14.47 -7.36
C PRO A 70 -9.88 -15.95 -7.06
N PHE A 71 -8.95 -16.64 -6.41
CA PHE A 71 -9.10 -18.03 -5.99
C PHE A 71 -10.35 -18.18 -5.13
N GLY A 72 -11.23 -19.13 -5.50
CA GLY A 72 -12.48 -19.39 -4.79
C GLY A 72 -13.60 -18.35 -5.03
N ALA A 73 -13.37 -17.33 -5.87
CA ALA A 73 -14.37 -16.30 -6.18
C ALA A 73 -14.30 -15.82 -7.65
N PRO A 74 -14.52 -16.71 -8.66
CA PRO A 74 -14.44 -16.33 -10.07
C PRO A 74 -15.34 -15.14 -10.42
N GLY A 75 -14.85 -14.17 -11.19
CA GLY A 75 -15.60 -12.97 -11.57
C GLY A 75 -15.57 -11.84 -10.54
N MET A 76 -14.85 -12.01 -9.42
CA MET A 76 -14.72 -10.99 -8.37
C MET A 76 -13.46 -10.11 -8.51
N GLU A 77 -12.77 -10.16 -9.66
CA GLU A 77 -11.53 -9.40 -9.90
C GLU A 77 -11.75 -7.89 -9.68
N ILE A 78 -12.77 -7.33 -10.33
CA ILE A 78 -13.05 -5.89 -10.30
C ILE A 78 -13.59 -5.42 -8.94
N PRO A 79 -14.58 -6.10 -8.30
CA PRO A 79 -15.05 -5.71 -6.97
C PRO A 79 -13.95 -5.73 -5.90
N ILE A 80 -13.12 -6.78 -5.86
CA ILE A 80 -12.04 -6.92 -4.88
C ILE A 80 -10.99 -5.82 -5.13
N ALA A 81 -10.55 -5.62 -6.38
CA ALA A 81 -9.60 -4.57 -6.72
C ALA A 81 -10.14 -3.18 -6.34
N THR A 82 -11.41 -2.90 -6.65
CA THR A 82 -12.05 -1.62 -6.32
C THR A 82 -12.08 -1.35 -4.83
N PHE A 83 -12.44 -2.35 -4.01
CA PHE A 83 -12.46 -2.21 -2.56
C PHE A 83 -11.08 -1.88 -2.00
N PHE A 84 -10.07 -2.69 -2.35
CA PHE A 84 -8.72 -2.49 -1.82
C PHE A 84 -8.06 -1.22 -2.34
N LEU A 85 -8.18 -0.88 -3.63
CA LEU A 85 -7.72 0.40 -4.16
C LEU A 85 -8.41 1.58 -3.45
N GLY A 86 -9.72 1.49 -3.20
CA GLY A 86 -10.46 2.49 -2.43
C GLY A 86 -9.88 2.68 -1.02
N CYS A 87 -9.60 1.58 -0.31
CA CYS A 87 -8.93 1.63 0.99
C CYS A 87 -7.56 2.30 0.91
N VAL A 88 -6.75 1.95 -0.10
CA VAL A 88 -5.42 2.54 -0.32
C VAL A 88 -5.51 4.05 -0.55
N ILE A 89 -6.48 4.51 -1.35
CA ILE A 89 -6.71 5.92 -1.63
C ILE A 89 -7.09 6.66 -0.35
N ILE A 90 -8.07 6.15 0.41
CA ILE A 90 -8.53 6.79 1.65
C ILE A 90 -7.40 6.87 2.66
N ALA A 91 -6.67 5.77 2.88
CA ALA A 91 -5.51 5.74 3.78
C ALA A 91 -4.40 6.67 3.31
N GLY A 92 -4.11 6.71 2.01
CA GLY A 92 -3.09 7.58 1.42
C GLY A 92 -3.43 9.06 1.55
N LEU A 93 -4.70 9.44 1.36
CA LEU A 93 -5.18 10.81 1.58
C LEU A 93 -5.09 11.20 3.06
N TYR A 94 -5.52 10.32 3.97
CA TYR A 94 -5.42 10.55 5.40
C TYR A 94 -3.95 10.70 5.85
N GLY A 95 -3.07 9.80 5.39
CA GLY A 95 -1.63 9.87 5.67
C GLY A 95 -0.97 11.11 5.08
N ALA A 96 -1.40 11.57 3.90
CA ALA A 96 -0.91 12.81 3.31
C ALA A 96 -1.23 14.05 4.16
N MET A 97 -2.40 14.08 4.79
CA MET A 97 -2.82 15.18 5.67
C MET A 97 -2.19 15.13 7.06
N THR A 98 -1.89 13.93 7.57
CA THR A 98 -1.51 13.74 8.99
C THR A 98 -0.04 13.42 9.22
N VAL A 99 0.64 12.78 8.27
CA VAL A 99 2.02 12.27 8.42
C VAL A 99 2.97 12.98 7.47
N SER A 100 2.75 12.88 6.16
CA SER A 100 3.64 13.50 5.16
C SER A 100 2.97 13.61 3.80
N ARG A 101 3.11 14.78 3.15
CA ARG A 101 2.62 15.01 1.78
C ARG A 101 3.17 14.03 0.75
N MET A 102 4.32 13.40 1.02
CA MET A 102 4.89 12.37 0.14
C MET A 102 3.97 11.17 -0.04
N ILE A 103 3.17 10.82 0.98
CA ILE A 103 2.23 9.68 0.94
C ILE A 103 1.18 9.87 -0.16
N LEU A 104 0.80 11.11 -0.47
CA LEU A 104 -0.08 11.39 -1.60
C LEU A 104 0.51 10.82 -2.91
N PHE A 105 1.80 11.04 -3.15
CA PHE A 105 2.44 10.69 -4.41
C PHE A 105 2.88 9.23 -4.49
N VAL A 106 3.29 8.62 -3.38
CA VAL A 106 3.77 7.22 -3.38
C VAL A 106 2.67 6.20 -3.12
N GLN A 107 1.50 6.63 -2.61
CA GLN A 107 0.40 5.72 -2.25
C GLN A 107 -0.93 6.10 -2.92
N ALA A 108 -1.44 7.31 -2.68
CA ALA A 108 -2.78 7.67 -3.16
C ALA A 108 -2.83 7.83 -4.70
N VAL A 109 -1.88 8.55 -5.29
CA VAL A 109 -1.84 8.79 -6.75
C VAL A 109 -1.74 7.48 -7.56
N PRO A 110 -0.81 6.55 -7.25
CA PRO A 110 -0.76 5.25 -7.94
C PRO A 110 -2.09 4.48 -7.85
N ALA A 111 -2.73 4.48 -6.68
CA ALA A 111 -4.02 3.79 -6.49
C ALA A 111 -5.18 4.47 -7.24
N ILE A 112 -5.21 5.81 -7.29
CA ILE A 112 -6.19 6.57 -8.10
C ILE A 112 -6.03 6.23 -9.59
N ILE A 113 -4.79 6.19 -10.08
CA ILE A 113 -4.50 5.84 -11.48
C ILE A 113 -4.93 4.40 -11.77
N ALA A 114 -4.57 3.45 -10.90
CA ALA A 114 -4.98 2.06 -11.03
C ALA A 114 -6.50 1.91 -11.05
N LEU A 115 -7.22 2.60 -10.15
CA LEU A 115 -8.67 2.56 -10.08
C LEU A 115 -9.32 3.19 -11.32
N GLY A 116 -8.80 4.32 -11.80
CA GLY A 116 -9.29 4.95 -13.02
C GLY A 116 -9.16 4.03 -14.23
N VAL A 117 -7.99 3.41 -14.42
CA VAL A 117 -7.75 2.47 -15.52
C VAL A 117 -8.58 1.19 -15.39
N LEU A 118 -8.82 0.70 -14.16
CA LEU A 118 -9.67 -0.46 -13.90
C LEU A 118 -11.10 -0.29 -14.42
N TRP A 119 -11.65 0.92 -14.35
CA TRP A 119 -13.04 1.23 -14.74
C TRP A 119 -13.18 1.84 -16.15
N MET A 120 -12.07 2.26 -16.78
CA MET A 120 -12.07 2.85 -18.13
C MET A 120 -11.84 1.84 -19.27
N LEU A 121 -11.34 0.63 -18.97
CA LEU A 121 -10.94 -0.40 -19.94
C LEU A 121 -11.49 -1.79 -19.56
#